data_AF-A0A5J5GMI5-F1
#
_entry.id   AF-A0A5J5GMI5-F1
#
_cell.length_a   1.000
_cell.length_b   1.000
_cell.length_c   1.000
_cell.angle_alpha   90.00
_cell.angle_beta   90.00
_cell.angle_gamma   90.00
#
_symmetry.space_group_name_H-M   'P 1'
#
loop_
_entity.id
_entity.type
_entity.pdbx_description
1 polymer ?
#
loop_
_entity_poly.entity_id
_entity_poly.type
_entity_poly.pdbx_seq_one_letter_code
_entity_poly.pdbx_strand_id
1 'polypeptide(L)' 'MHYMRWLWRAKRWAQNPPSTRQVVLILSLVAGLCALAAVERWVGWPDWATLDPASPRTLRP' A
#
# COMPACT_ATOMS: atom_id res chain seq x y z
N MET A 1 14.59 9.05 19.60
CA MET A 1 13.33 9.83 19.60
C MET A 1 13.19 10.56 18.27
N HIS A 2 12.11 10.37 17.50
CA HIS A 2 11.94 11.02 16.18
C HIS A 2 10.58 11.71 15.99
N TYR A 3 9.68 11.64 16.97
CA TYR A 3 8.24 11.96 16.85
C TYR A 3 7.96 13.40 16.39
N MET A 4 8.80 14.38 16.76
CA MET A 4 8.74 15.76 16.23
C MET A 4 8.66 15.80 14.70
N ARG A 5 9.36 14.92 13.98
CA ARG A 5 9.39 14.90 12.50
C ARG A 5 8.04 14.54 11.87
N TRP A 6 7.15 13.89 12.62
CA TRP A 6 5.76 13.63 12.22
C TRP A 6 4.84 14.79 12.63
N LEU A 7 4.98 15.30 13.87
CA LEU A 7 4.19 16.43 14.37
C LEU A 7 4.36 17.69 13.49
N TRP A 8 5.59 18.01 13.07
CA TRP A 8 5.87 19.12 12.15
C TRP A 8 5.26 18.92 10.75
N ARG A 9 5.17 17.67 10.27
CA ARG A 9 4.50 17.34 9.01
C ARG A 9 2.99 17.48 9.13
N ALA A 10 2.38 16.97 10.20
CA ALA A 10 0.96 17.08 10.47
C ALA A 10 0.52 18.56 10.59
N LYS A 11 1.28 19.38 11.34
CA LYS A 11 1.06 20.83 11.42
C LYS A 11 1.13 21.48 10.03
N ARG A 12 2.11 21.11 9.20
CA ARG A 12 2.25 21.67 7.84
C ARG A 12 1.11 21.25 6.91
N TRP A 13 0.61 20.00 7.01
CA TRP A 13 -0.60 19.55 6.31
C TRP A 13 -1.87 20.32 6.75
N ALA A 14 -2.01 20.62 8.04
CA ALA A 14 -3.15 21.41 8.53
C ALA A 14 -3.11 22.89 8.06
N GLN A 15 -1.91 23.44 7.82
CA GLN A 15 -1.73 24.83 7.38
C GLN A 15 -1.69 25.00 5.85
N ASN A 16 -1.19 23.99 5.13
CA ASN A 16 -1.16 23.91 3.66
C ASN A 16 -1.43 22.45 3.28
N PRO A 17 -2.70 22.04 3.17
CA PRO A 17 -3.04 20.68 2.76
C PRO A 17 -2.61 20.44 1.31
N PRO A 18 -2.08 19.25 0.96
CA PRO A 18 -1.92 18.86 -0.43
C PRO A 18 -3.28 18.83 -1.13
N SER A 19 -3.30 19.07 -2.44
CA SER A 19 -4.56 19.24 -3.19
C SER A 19 -5.53 18.07 -2.98
N THR A 20 -6.81 18.37 -2.76
CA THR A 20 -7.84 17.35 -2.47
C THR A 20 -7.88 16.25 -3.53
N ARG A 21 -7.63 16.59 -4.80
CA ARG A 21 -7.54 15.64 -5.92
C ARG A 21 -6.40 14.62 -5.75
N GLN A 22 -5.25 15.05 -5.24
CA GLN A 22 -4.09 14.20 -4.96
C GLN A 22 -4.31 13.33 -3.71
N VAL A 23 -4.97 13.87 -2.67
CA VAL A 23 -5.36 13.11 -1.48
C VAL A 23 -6.37 12.01 -1.85
N VAL A 24 -7.40 12.34 -2.63
CA VAL A 24 -8.41 11.38 -3.10
C VAL A 24 -7.78 10.31 -3.99
N LEU A 25 -6.85 10.66 -4.89
CA LEU A 25 -6.14 9.70 -5.75
C LEU A 25 -5.33 8.68 -4.93
N ILE A 26 -4.65 9.12 -3.88
CA ILE A 26 -3.88 8.22 -3.00
C ILE A 26 -4.83 7.37 -2.15
N LEU A 27 -5.90 7.95 -1.60
CA LEU A 27 -6.90 7.22 -0.83
C LEU A 27 -7.63 6.16 -1.66
N SER A 28 -8.02 6.45 -2.90
CA SER A 28 -8.70 5.49 -3.76
C SER A 28 -7.76 4.37 -4.22
N LEU A 29 -6.48 4.68 -4.48
CA LEU A 29 -5.46 3.67 -4.77
C LEU A 29 -5.23 2.72 -3.58
N VAL A 30 -5.06 3.27 -2.37
CA VAL A 30 -4.90 2.48 -1.15
C VAL A 30 -6.17 1.67 -0.83
N ALA A 31 -7.36 2.26 -0.97
CA ALA A 31 -8.62 1.54 -0.79
C ALA A 31 -8.79 0.40 -1.80
N GLY A 32 -8.38 0.60 -3.06
CA GLY A 32 -8.37 -0.44 -4.09
C GLY A 32 -7.43 -1.60 -3.74
N LEU A 33 -6.22 -1.31 -3.26
CA LEU A 33 -5.28 -2.33 -2.79
C LEU A 33 -5.79 -3.07 -1.55
N CYS A 34 -6.38 -2.38 -0.58
CA CYS A 34 -7.00 -3.00 0.58
C CYS A 34 -8.22 -3.86 0.21
N ALA A 35 -9.04 -3.43 -0.75
CA ALA A 35 -10.16 -4.22 -1.27
C ALA A 35 -9.66 -5.48 -2.01
N LEU A 36 -8.59 -5.37 -2.80
CA LEU A 36 -7.99 -6.51 -3.50
C LEU A 36 -7.43 -7.54 -2.52
N ALA A 37 -6.69 -7.09 -1.49
CA ALA A 37 -6.18 -7.95 -0.42
C ALA A 37 -7.32 -8.56 0.44
N ALA A 38 -8.45 -7.89 0.57
CA ALA A 38 -9.64 -8.45 1.21
C ALA A 38 -10.30 -9.55 0.33
N VAL A 39 -10.41 -9.34 -0.98
CA VAL A 39 -10.91 -10.37 -1.92
C VAL A 39 -10.00 -11.60 -1.92
N GLU A 40 -8.69 -11.41 -2.04
CA GLU A 40 -7.67 -12.46 -1.87
C GLU A 40 -7.88 -13.26 -0.59
N ARG A 41 -8.09 -12.58 0.55
CA ARG A 41 -8.16 -13.20 1.87
C ARG A 41 -9.48 -13.94 2.15
N TRP A 42 -10.55 -13.68 1.40
CA TRP A 42 -11.90 -14.23 1.63
C TRP A 42 -12.39 -15.15 0.50
N VAL A 43 -11.95 -14.93 -0.74
CA VAL A 43 -12.32 -15.72 -1.93
C VAL A 43 -11.17 -16.64 -2.37
N GLY A 44 -9.92 -16.26 -2.09
CA GLY A 44 -8.73 -16.86 -2.69
C GLY A 44 -8.46 -16.33 -4.10
N TRP A 45 -7.23 -16.57 -4.59
CA TRP A 45 -6.91 -16.35 -6.00
C TRP A 45 -7.21 -17.62 -6.81
N PRO A 46 -7.75 -17.50 -8.04
CA PRO A 46 -7.79 -18.60 -9.00
C PRO A 46 -6.37 -18.92 -9.50
N ASP A 47 -6.17 -20.13 -10.03
CA ASP A 47 -4.83 -20.67 -10.37
C ASP A 47 -4.01 -19.78 -11.32
N TRP A 48 -4.67 -19.04 -12.23
CA TRP A 48 -4.01 -18.11 -13.16
C TRP A 48 -3.47 -16.83 -12.51
N ALA A 49 -3.84 -16.54 -11.26
CA ALA A 49 -3.38 -15.40 -10.46
C ALA A 49 -2.53 -15.82 -9.25
N THR A 50 -2.47 -17.11 -8.93
CA THR A 50 -1.59 -17.65 -7.89
C THR A 50 -0.14 -17.61 -8.36
N LEU A 51 0.75 -17.09 -7.51
CA LEU A 51 2.19 -17.14 -7.78
C LEU A 51 2.72 -18.57 -7.58
N ASP A 52 3.36 -19.12 -8.60
CA ASP A 52 4.19 -20.32 -8.46
C ASP A 52 5.24 -20.09 -7.35
N PRO A 53 5.44 -21.04 -6.41
CA PRO A 53 6.37 -20.86 -5.30
C PRO A 53 7.82 -20.87 -5.83
N ALA A 54 8.39 -19.67 -5.98
CA ALA A 54 9.74 -19.46 -6.52
C ALA A 54 10.80 -20.25 -5.74
N SER A 55 11.18 -21.41 -6.28
CA SER A 55 12.10 -22.36 -5.66
C SER A 55 13.46 -21.70 -5.38
N PRO A 56 13.91 -21.58 -4.10
CA PRO A 56 15.14 -20.84 -3.75
C PRO A 56 16.47 -21.51 -4.15
N ARG A 57 16.51 -22.29 -5.25
CA ARG A 57 17.52 -23.33 -5.50
C ARG A 57 18.44 -23.11 -6.71
N THR A 58 18.43 -21.94 -7.35
CA THR A 58 19.27 -21.64 -8.54
C THR A 58 20.10 -20.36 -8.46
N LEU A 59 20.33 -19.80 -7.26
CA LEU A 59 21.53 -19.00 -7.02
C LEU A 59 22.72 -19.95 -6.77
N ARG A 60 23.30 -20.45 -7.86
CA ARG A 60 24.57 -21.20 -7.84
C ARG A 60 25.72 -20.20 -8.05
N PRO A 61 26.81 -20.26 -7.26
CA PRO A 61 27.99 -19.40 -7.44
C PRO A 61 28.75 -19.74 -8.73
#